data_AF-A0A8H5ZQL2-F1
#
_entry.id   AF-A0A8H5ZQL2-F1
#
_cell.length_a   1.000
_cell.length_b   1.000
_cell.length_c   1.000
_cell.angle_alpha   90.00
_cell.angle_beta   90.00
_cell.angle_gamma   90.00
#
_symmetry.space_group_name_H-M   'P 1'
#
loop_
_entity.id
_entity.type
_entity.pdbx_description
1 polymer ?
#
loop_
_entity_poly.entity_id
_entity_poly.type
_entity_poly.pdbx_seq_one_letter_code
_entity_poly.pdbx_strand_id
1 'polypeptide(L)'
;MGGRKVVGIGPHFVVKYGRQVDPIEGTMLFLARSTQISVPRNTTYIVMERIKGHSLDLEWSRMDVATKDAVATQLRNTFRDMRKLSSPGGYCGVDNGGLPDGIFWTSDPSKPFAGPFDSETELDEAMVLKYTQHGL
;
A
#
# COMPACT_ATOMS: atom_id res chain seq x y z
N MET A 1 2.47 -20.49 11.33
CA MET A 1 2.16 -19.54 10.25
C MET A 1 2.48 -18.12 10.74
N GLY A 2 3.38 -17.40 10.07
CA GLY A 2 3.85 -16.07 10.51
C GLY A 2 3.15 -14.95 9.73
N GLY A 3 2.06 -14.42 10.27
CA GLY A 3 1.34 -13.28 9.70
C GLY A 3 2.07 -11.95 9.85
N ARG A 4 1.49 -10.88 9.29
CA ARG A 4 1.97 -9.49 9.48
C ARG A 4 1.95 -9.12 10.96
N LYS A 5 3.01 -8.48 11.45
CA LYS A 5 3.13 -7.99 12.84
C LYS A 5 3.60 -6.54 12.85
N VAL A 6 3.21 -5.82 13.88
CA VAL A 6 3.63 -4.42 14.12
C VAL A 6 4.16 -4.33 15.55
N VAL A 7 5.34 -3.75 15.73
CA VAL A 7 5.97 -3.57 17.05
C VAL A 7 6.52 -2.15 17.20
N GLY A 8 6.32 -1.53 18.36
CA GLY A 8 6.97 -0.27 18.71
C GLY A 8 8.40 -0.51 19.21
N ILE A 9 9.36 0.24 18.69
CA ILE A 9 10.74 0.24 19.19
C ILE A 9 10.98 1.57 19.90
N GLY A 10 10.94 1.49 21.23
CA GLY A 10 11.04 2.68 22.08
C GLY A 10 9.94 3.72 21.78
N PRO A 11 10.22 5.01 22.03
CA PRO A 11 9.23 6.06 21.84
C PRO A 11 9.18 6.62 20.41
N HIS A 12 10.13 6.25 19.54
CA HIS A 12 10.37 6.94 18.26
C HIS A 12 10.05 6.13 17.01
N PHE A 13 10.04 4.80 17.10
CA PHE A 13 9.92 3.97 15.89
C PHE A 13 8.81 2.93 16.01
N VAL A 14 8.27 2.57 14.86
CA VAL A 14 7.38 1.42 14.68
C VAL A 14 7.92 0.57 13.55
N VAL A 15 7.87 -0.75 13.72
CA VAL A 15 8.33 -1.72 12.72
C VAL A 15 7.20 -2.64 12.33
N LYS A 16 6.85 -2.62 11.05
CA LYS A 16 5.99 -3.64 10.43
C LYS A 16 6.87 -4.74 9.86
N TYR A 17 6.55 -6.00 10.16
CA TYR A 17 7.34 -7.12 9.66
C TYR A 17 6.53 -8.40 9.46
N GLY A 18 7.02 -9.28 8.60
CA GLY A 18 6.43 -10.59 8.35
C GLY A 18 6.55 -11.05 6.90
N ARG A 19 6.18 -12.31 6.63
CA ARG A 19 6.24 -12.90 5.28
C ARG A 19 5.21 -12.34 4.30
N GLN A 20 4.14 -11.72 4.81
CA GLN A 20 3.09 -11.11 4.00
C GLN A 20 3.22 -9.58 3.90
N VAL A 21 4.28 -8.99 4.46
CA VAL A 21 4.53 -7.55 4.34
C VAL A 21 5.15 -7.29 2.98
N ASP A 22 4.39 -6.61 2.12
CA ASP A 22 4.83 -6.22 0.79
C ASP A 22 5.81 -5.03 0.91
N PRO A 23 7.01 -5.09 0.33
CA PRO A 23 7.96 -3.97 0.29
C PRO A 23 7.45 -2.70 -0.39
N ILE A 24 6.29 -2.76 -1.07
CA ILE A 24 5.70 -1.65 -1.84
C ILE A 24 5.26 -0.43 -0.99
N GLU A 25 5.28 -0.53 0.35
CA GLU A 25 5.00 0.60 1.28
C GLU A 25 6.06 1.75 1.22
N GLY A 26 6.82 1.88 0.13
CA GLY A 26 7.59 3.08 -0.23
C GLY A 26 8.99 3.18 0.38
N THR A 27 9.19 2.79 1.65
CA THR A 27 10.50 2.92 2.31
C THR A 27 11.53 1.92 1.77
N MET A 28 11.13 0.67 1.55
CA MET A 28 12.07 -0.36 1.09
C MET A 28 12.45 -0.19 -0.38
N LEU A 29 11.54 0.32 -1.19
CA LEU A 29 11.82 0.64 -2.59
C LEU A 29 12.82 1.78 -2.73
N PHE A 30 12.67 2.84 -1.93
CA PHE A 30 13.66 3.91 -1.85
C PHE A 30 15.02 3.38 -1.37
N LEU A 31 15.06 2.60 -0.28
CA LEU A 31 16.32 2.06 0.26
C LEU A 31 17.03 1.10 -0.71
N ALA A 32 16.29 0.24 -1.42
CA ALA A 32 16.85 -0.68 -2.41
C ALA A 32 17.50 0.07 -3.60
N ARG A 33 16.95 1.24 -3.96
CA ARG A 33 17.48 2.09 -5.03
C ARG A 33 18.61 3.01 -4.57
N SER A 34 18.57 3.46 -3.32
CA SER A 34 19.45 4.50 -2.80
C SER A 34 20.61 3.96 -1.96
N THR A 35 20.66 2.66 -1.68
CA THR A 35 21.72 2.06 -0.84
C THR A 35 22.21 0.74 -1.41
N GLN A 36 23.47 0.39 -1.16
CA GLN A 36 24.03 -0.94 -1.48
C GLN A 36 23.63 -2.02 -0.44
N ILE A 37 22.71 -1.72 0.46
CA ILE A 37 22.31 -2.63 1.54
C ILE A 37 21.43 -3.73 0.94
N SER A 38 21.86 -4.99 1.10
CA SER A 38 21.10 -6.14 0.66
C SER A 38 19.78 -6.22 1.43
N VAL A 39 18.66 -6.08 0.72
CA VAL A 39 17.33 -6.18 1.29
C VAL A 39 17.04 -7.64 1.68
N PRO A 40 16.66 -7.94 2.93
CA PRO A 40 16.41 -9.31 3.37
C PRO A 40 15.26 -9.95 2.57
N ARG A 41 15.53 -11.09 1.92
CA ARG A 41 14.60 -11.76 0.98
C ARG A 41 13.54 -12.65 1.63
N ASN A 42 13.62 -12.93 2.93
CA ASN A 42 12.74 -13.90 3.61
C ASN A 42 11.73 -13.28 4.60
N THR A 43 11.94 -12.05 5.04
CA THR A 43 11.03 -11.32 5.93
C THR A 43 11.26 -9.83 5.72
N THR A 44 10.25 -9.13 5.24
CA THR A 44 10.28 -7.68 5.04
C THR A 44 10.16 -6.99 6.40
N TYR A 45 10.94 -5.93 6.60
CA TYR A 45 10.83 -5.03 7.74
C TYR A 45 10.67 -3.61 7.20
N ILE A 46 9.68 -2.89 7.70
CA ILE A 46 9.44 -1.49 7.38
C ILE A 46 9.55 -0.72 8.68
N VAL A 47 10.61 0.07 8.81
CA VAL A 47 10.85 0.93 9.96
C VAL A 47 10.31 2.31 9.63
N MET A 48 9.41 2.81 10.46
CA MET A 48 8.78 4.12 10.29
C MET A 48 8.92 4.93 11.58
N GLU A 49 8.86 6.25 11.45
CA GLU A 49 8.68 7.13 12.60
C GLU A 49 7.35 6.82 13.29
N ARG A 50 7.38 6.76 14.62
CA ARG A 50 6.18 6.60 15.44
C ARG A 50 5.54 7.97 15.66
N ILE A 51 4.43 8.21 14.96
CA ILE A 51 3.58 9.38 15.21
C ILE A 51 2.89 9.20 16.56
N LYS A 52 3.09 10.14 17.48
CA LYS A 52 2.44 10.15 18.79
C LYS A 52 0.99 10.61 18.65
N GLY A 53 0.08 9.89 19.28
CA GLY A 53 -1.33 10.25 19.32
C GLY A 53 -2.22 9.04 19.65
N HIS A 54 -3.50 9.32 19.83
CA HIS A 54 -4.54 8.30 19.86
C HIS A 54 -5.21 8.24 18.50
N SER A 55 -5.75 7.07 18.16
CA SER A 55 -6.50 6.90 16.93
C SER A 55 -7.86 7.59 17.01
N LEU A 56 -8.39 8.01 15.85
CA LEU A 56 -9.65 8.75 15.82
C LEU A 56 -10.82 7.92 16.35
N ASP A 57 -10.86 6.61 16.15
CA ASP A 57 -11.90 5.73 16.69
C ASP A 57 -12.00 5.77 18.22
N LEU A 58 -10.85 5.92 18.91
CA LEU A 58 -10.81 6.04 20.37
C LEU A 58 -11.31 7.40 20.86
N GLU A 59 -10.95 8.48 20.18
CA GLU A 59 -11.23 9.84 20.64
C GLU A 59 -12.52 10.42 20.07
N TRP A 60 -13.06 9.90 18.96
CA TRP A 60 -14.18 10.49 18.23
C TRP A 60 -15.42 10.69 19.09
N SER A 61 -15.77 9.72 19.94
CA SER A 61 -16.93 9.82 20.83
C SER A 61 -16.76 10.88 21.92
N ARG A 62 -15.51 11.24 22.24
CA ARG A 62 -15.12 12.16 23.31
C ARG A 62 -14.99 13.62 22.83
N MET A 63 -14.90 13.82 21.52
CA MET A 63 -14.83 15.14 20.89
C MET A 63 -16.20 15.83 20.84
N ASP A 64 -16.19 17.14 21.10
CA ASP A 64 -17.35 18.00 20.86
C ASP A 64 -17.59 18.24 19.36
N VAL A 65 -18.72 18.89 19.03
CA VAL A 65 -19.12 19.14 17.64
C VAL A 65 -18.11 20.04 16.93
N ALA A 66 -17.60 21.07 17.59
CA ALA A 66 -16.64 22.00 17.00
C ALA A 66 -15.31 21.30 16.65
N THR A 67 -14.81 20.45 17.54
CA THR A 67 -13.59 19.66 17.32
C THR A 67 -13.78 18.66 16.19
N LYS A 68 -14.93 17.99 16.11
CA LYS A 68 -15.24 17.08 15.00
C LYS A 68 -15.27 17.80 13.66
N ASP A 69 -15.87 18.99 13.60
CA ASP A 69 -15.91 19.79 12.39
C ASP A 69 -14.50 20.22 11.94
N ALA A 70 -13.65 20.62 12.87
CA ALA A 70 -12.25 20.95 12.60
C ALA A 70 -11.46 19.75 12.08
N VAL A 71 -11.58 18.57 12.70
CA VAL A 71 -10.92 17.33 12.26
C VAL A 71 -11.42 16.90 10.88
N ALA A 72 -12.74 16.93 10.64
CA ALA A 72 -13.32 16.59 9.34
C ALA A 72 -12.83 17.53 8.23
N THR A 73 -12.75 18.84 8.53
CA THR A 73 -12.19 19.84 7.62
C THR A 73 -10.73 19.58 7.31
N GLN A 74 -9.92 19.23 8.32
CA GLN A 74 -8.52 18.87 8.12
C GLN A 74 -8.39 17.64 7.21
N LEU A 75 -9.11 16.55 7.49
CA LEU A 75 -9.10 15.33 6.67
C LEU A 75 -9.52 15.61 5.23
N ARG A 76 -10.58 16.42 5.03
CA ARG A 76 -11.04 16.83 3.70
C ARG A 76 -9.93 17.54 2.93
N ASN A 77 -9.24 18.48 3.56
CA ASN A 77 -8.14 19.22 2.94
C ASN A 77 -6.97 18.29 2.60
N THR A 78 -6.58 17.41 3.52
CA THR A 78 -5.53 16.41 3.28
C THR A 78 -5.87 15.51 2.09
N PHE A 79 -7.07 14.94 2.04
CA PHE A 79 -7.48 14.10 0.90
C PHE A 79 -7.58 14.88 -0.40
N ARG A 80 -8.04 16.13 -0.36
CA ARG A 80 -8.04 17.01 -1.54
C ARG A 80 -6.62 17.19 -2.06
N ASP A 81 -5.66 17.46 -1.18
CA ASP A 81 -4.28 17.70 -1.57
C ASP A 81 -3.61 16.42 -2.08
N MET A 82 -3.87 15.26 -1.47
CA MET A 82 -3.43 13.96 -1.99
C MET A 82 -3.98 13.68 -3.40
N ARG A 83 -5.24 14.02 -3.68
CA ARG A 83 -5.86 13.82 -5.01
C ARG A 83 -5.34 14.79 -6.08
N LYS A 84 -4.58 15.82 -5.72
CA LYS A 84 -3.91 16.69 -6.70
C LYS A 84 -2.66 16.04 -7.29
N LEU A 85 -2.14 14.98 -6.68
CA LEU A 85 -1.02 14.23 -7.25
C LEU A 85 -1.44 13.66 -8.60
N SER A 86 -0.70 14.00 -9.65
CA SER A 86 -0.92 13.43 -10.97
C SER A 86 -0.56 11.95 -10.94
N SER A 87 -1.42 11.11 -11.53
CA SER A 87 -1.04 9.73 -11.81
C SER A 87 0.23 9.74 -12.69
N PRO A 88 1.23 8.88 -12.41
CA PRO A 88 2.37 8.69 -13.30
C PRO A 88 1.96 8.13 -14.68
N GLY A 89 0.69 7.76 -14.86
CA GLY A 89 0.15 7.14 -16.08
C GLY A 89 0.01 5.63 -15.93
N GLY A 90 -0.83 5.04 -16.78
CA GLY A 90 -1.11 3.59 -16.79
C GLY A 90 -1.93 3.07 -15.61
N TYR A 91 -2.30 1.80 -15.71
CA TYR A 91 -2.94 1.01 -14.66
C TYR A 91 -1.93 -0.03 -14.17
N CYS A 92 -1.23 0.33 -13.10
CA CYS A 92 -0.10 -0.45 -12.61
C CYS A 92 0.11 -0.27 -11.10
N GLY A 93 0.87 -1.19 -10.51
CA GLY A 93 1.47 -1.00 -9.20
C GLY A 93 2.59 0.06 -9.23
N VAL A 94 3.19 0.30 -8.08
CA VAL A 94 4.36 1.18 -7.97
C VAL A 94 5.46 0.70 -8.93
N ASP A 95 6.18 1.65 -9.55
CA ASP A 95 7.24 1.42 -10.55
C ASP A 95 6.80 0.77 -11.86
N ASN A 96 5.56 1.00 -12.29
CA ASN A 96 5.02 0.35 -13.48
C ASN A 96 5.02 -1.19 -13.34
N GLY A 97 4.90 -1.68 -12.11
CA GLY A 97 4.77 -3.11 -11.82
C GLY A 97 3.33 -3.59 -12.02
N GLY A 98 3.12 -4.91 -11.95
CA GLY A 98 1.77 -5.46 -11.95
C GLY A 98 0.94 -4.97 -10.75
N LEU A 99 -0.38 -4.89 -10.93
CA LEU A 99 -1.34 -4.60 -9.87
C LEU A 99 -1.27 -5.69 -8.79
N PRO A 100 -1.06 -5.30 -7.51
CA PRO A 100 -0.82 -6.26 -6.42
C PRO A 100 -2.11 -6.92 -5.89
N ASP A 101 -3.26 -6.66 -6.52
CA ASP A 101 -4.53 -7.21 -6.08
C ASP A 101 -4.58 -8.73 -6.27
N GLY A 102 -5.20 -9.42 -5.31
CA GLY A 102 -5.36 -10.87 -5.34
C GLY A 102 -6.13 -11.37 -6.56
N ILE A 103 -7.00 -10.55 -7.15
CA ILE A 103 -7.71 -10.85 -8.41
C ILE A 103 -6.71 -11.18 -9.53
N PHE A 104 -5.56 -10.50 -9.58
CA PHE A 104 -4.55 -10.70 -10.60
C PHE A 104 -3.53 -11.80 -10.25
N TRP A 105 -3.66 -12.45 -9.09
CA TRP A 105 -2.75 -13.49 -8.65
C TRP A 105 -2.82 -14.71 -9.57
N THR A 106 -1.67 -15.22 -10.01
CA THR A 106 -1.55 -16.42 -10.83
C THR A 106 -0.49 -17.36 -10.27
N SER A 107 -0.73 -18.67 -10.33
CA SER A 107 0.27 -19.69 -10.04
C SER A 107 1.25 -19.91 -11.19
N ASP A 108 0.92 -19.42 -12.39
CA ASP A 108 1.75 -19.48 -13.60
C ASP A 108 2.37 -18.10 -13.89
N PRO A 109 3.67 -17.90 -13.61
CA PRO A 109 4.36 -16.62 -13.83
C PRO A 109 4.47 -16.24 -15.31
N SER A 110 4.23 -17.17 -16.24
CA SER A 110 4.30 -16.90 -17.69
C SER A 110 3.05 -16.19 -18.24
N LYS A 111 1.99 -16.05 -17.43
CA LYS A 111 0.74 -15.37 -17.79
C LYS A 111 0.40 -14.25 -16.79
N PRO A 112 1.15 -13.13 -16.79
CA PRO A 112 0.87 -12.04 -15.88
C PRO A 112 -0.43 -11.33 -16.28
N PHE A 113 -1.51 -11.58 -15.52
CA PHE A 113 -2.75 -10.81 -15.62
C PHE A 113 -2.67 -9.45 -14.92
N ALA A 114 -1.58 -9.18 -14.20
CA ALA A 114 -1.46 -8.02 -13.35
C ALA A 114 -1.02 -6.74 -14.08
N GLY A 115 -0.70 -6.81 -15.38
CA GLY A 115 -0.14 -5.67 -16.11
C GLY A 115 1.36 -5.50 -15.87
N PRO A 116 1.92 -4.27 -16.02
CA PRO A 116 1.22 -2.99 -16.16
C PRO A 116 0.38 -2.88 -17.44
N PHE A 117 -0.59 -1.95 -17.45
CA PHE A 117 -1.42 -1.65 -18.62
C PHE A 117 -1.35 -0.17 -18.97
N ASP A 118 -1.31 0.14 -20.25
CA ASP A 118 -1.25 1.53 -20.73
C ASP A 118 -2.66 2.14 -20.89
N SER A 119 -3.70 1.29 -20.95
CA SER A 119 -5.09 1.70 -21.13
C SER A 119 -6.09 0.91 -20.28
N GLU A 120 -7.29 1.48 -20.12
CA GLU A 120 -8.41 0.82 -19.44
C GLU A 120 -8.84 -0.46 -20.17
N THR A 121 -8.86 -0.42 -21.50
CA THR A 121 -9.21 -1.56 -22.34
C THR A 121 -8.30 -2.76 -22.08
N GLU A 122 -6.98 -2.54 -21.98
CA GLU A 122 -6.02 -3.61 -21.69
C GLU A 122 -6.23 -4.22 -20.29
N LEU A 123 -6.55 -3.39 -19.30
CA LEU A 123 -6.88 -3.84 -17.95
C LEU A 123 -8.17 -4.68 -17.96
N ASP A 124 -9.21 -4.22 -18.65
CA ASP A 124 -10.49 -4.92 -18.75
C ASP A 124 -10.35 -6.28 -19.45
N GLU A 125 -9.61 -6.33 -20.56
CA GLU A 125 -9.30 -7.57 -21.26
C GLU A 125 -8.56 -8.56 -20.36
N ALA A 126 -7.61 -8.10 -19.55
CA ALA A 126 -6.90 -8.93 -18.60
C ALA A 126 -7.82 -9.47 -17.48
N MET A 127 -8.74 -8.65 -16.96
CA MET A 127 -9.74 -9.09 -15.98
C MET A 127 -10.67 -10.16 -16.54
N VAL A 128 -11.17 -9.98 -17.77
CA VAL A 128 -12.03 -10.97 -18.45
C VAL A 128 -11.27 -12.26 -18.73
N LEU A 129 -10.03 -12.17 -19.20
CA LEU A 129 -9.18 -13.34 -19.45
C LEU A 129 -8.91 -14.10 -18.15
N LYS A 130 -8.65 -13.39 -17.06
CA LYS A 130 -8.45 -13.99 -15.74
C LYS A 130 -9.69 -14.75 -15.28
N TYR A 131 -10.85 -14.11 -15.38
CA TYR A 131 -12.14 -14.70 -15.02
C TYR A 131 -12.42 -15.98 -15.81
N THR A 132 -12.25 -15.93 -17.14
CA THR A 132 -12.54 -17.07 -18.02
C THR A 132 -11.58 -18.25 -17.83
N GLN A 133 -10.31 -18.01 -17.49
CA GLN A 133 -9.31 -19.07 -17.35
C GLN A 133 -9.27 -19.70 -15.96
N HIS A 134 -9.59 -18.96 -14.90
CA HIS A 134 -9.34 -19.40 -13.52
C HIS A 134 -10.55 -19.30 -12.58
N GLY A 135 -11.64 -18.64 -12.97
CA GLY A 135 -12.65 -18.19 -12.00
C GLY A 135 -12.08 -17.14 -11.03
N LEU A 136 -12.94 -16.48 -10.25
CA LEU A 136 -12.52 -15.62 -9.13
C LEU A 136 -12.11 -16.47 -7.93
#